data_AF-A0A140GRR5-F1
#
_entry.id   AF-A0A140GRR5-F1
#
_cell.length_a   1.000
_cell.length_b   1.000
_cell.length_c   1.000
_cell.angle_alpha   90.00
_cell.angle_beta   90.00
_cell.angle_gamma   90.00
#
_symmetry.space_group_name_H-M   'P 1'
#
loop_
_entity.id
_entity.type
_entity.pdbx_description
1 polymer ?
#
loop_
_entity_poly.entity_id
_entity_poly.type
_entity_poly.pdbx_seq_one_letter_code
_entity_poly.pdbx_strand_id
1 'polypeptide(L)'
;MEYLNGFEFRKVENGYEINGYWGKERECLTLPSEFKNKPIIGIGENAFIFDNIKKIILSDGIEYIKEFAFACCDCEEVVLPNSLKFIAPFAFDNCNLKKINLPEGVR
;
A
#
# COMPACT_ATOMS: atom_id res chain seq x y z
N MET A 1 12.68 -12.53 -2.09
CA MET A 1 12.14 -11.17 -1.89
C MET A 1 13.07 -10.23 -2.62
N GLU A 2 12.51 -9.22 -3.29
CA GLU A 2 13.25 -8.33 -4.19
C GLU A 2 13.15 -6.89 -3.68
N TYR A 3 14.15 -6.06 -3.93
CA TYR A 3 14.24 -4.73 -3.31
C TYR A 3 14.61 -3.64 -4.32
N LEU A 4 13.97 -2.48 -4.22
CA LEU A 4 14.34 -1.27 -4.97
C LEU A 4 13.82 -0.03 -4.25
N ASN A 5 14.67 1.00 -4.11
CA ASN A 5 14.29 2.30 -3.52
C ASN A 5 13.62 2.19 -2.13
N GLY A 6 14.08 1.24 -1.31
CA GLY A 6 13.52 0.98 0.02
C GLY A 6 12.29 0.06 0.03
N PHE A 7 11.67 -0.24 -1.11
CA PHE A 7 10.54 -1.17 -1.16
C PHE A 7 10.97 -2.63 -1.18
N GLU A 8 10.21 -3.48 -0.50
CA GLU A 8 10.18 -4.92 -0.71
C GLU A 8 9.11 -5.30 -1.72
N PHE A 9 9.45 -6.20 -2.63
CA PHE A 9 8.51 -6.79 -3.57
C PHE A 9 8.44 -8.31 -3.40
N ARG A 10 7.21 -8.83 -3.39
CA ARG A 10 6.90 -10.26 -3.49
C ARG A 10 6.23 -10.53 -4.83
N LYS A 11 6.77 -11.50 -5.57
CA LYS A 11 6.20 -11.93 -6.85
C LYS A 11 4.89 -12.67 -6.62
N VAL A 12 3.89 -12.36 -7.43
CA VAL A 12 2.57 -13.02 -7.49
C VAL A 12 2.25 -13.37 -8.94
N GLU A 13 1.16 -14.11 -9.18
CA GLU A 13 0.82 -14.63 -10.51
C GLU A 13 0.84 -13.56 -11.61
N ASN A 14 0.22 -12.40 -11.33
CA ASN A 14 -0.01 -11.34 -12.32
C ASN A 14 0.86 -10.08 -12.14
N GLY A 15 1.90 -10.13 -11.32
CA GLY A 15 2.75 -8.97 -11.06
C GLY A 15 3.55 -9.08 -9.78
N TYR A 16 3.67 -7.97 -9.08
CA TYR A 16 4.26 -7.91 -7.75
C TYR A 16 3.30 -7.25 -6.77
N GLU A 17 3.50 -7.55 -5.50
CA GLU A 17 2.94 -6.78 -4.40
C GLU A 17 4.06 -6.16 -3.58
N ILE A 18 3.78 -5.02 -2.95
CA ILE A 18 4.68 -4.38 -1.99
C ILE A 18 4.52 -5.09 -0.65
N ASN A 19 5.61 -5.63 -0.12
CA ASN A 19 5.60 -6.41 1.12
C ASN A 19 6.31 -5.71 2.29
N GLY A 20 6.86 -4.52 2.05
CA GLY A 20 7.67 -3.79 3.02
C GLY A 20 8.17 -2.48 2.46
N TYR A 21 8.50 -1.54 3.35
CA TYR A 21 9.21 -0.32 3.00
C TYR A 21 10.19 0.09 4.10
N TRP A 22 11.47 0.25 3.73
CA TRP A 22 12.58 0.71 4.58
C TRP A 22 13.29 1.93 3.97
N GLY A 23 12.62 2.66 3.09
CA GLY A 23 13.14 3.94 2.56
C GLY A 23 13.08 5.05 3.62
N LYS A 24 13.31 6.30 3.20
CA LYS A 24 13.46 7.45 4.11
C LYS A 24 12.28 8.43 4.10
N GLU A 25 11.37 8.29 3.13
CA GLU A 25 10.23 9.18 2.97
C GLU A 25 9.22 8.92 4.11
N ARG A 26 8.83 9.97 4.83
CA ARG A 26 7.90 9.91 5.98
C ARG A 26 6.74 10.90 5.89
N GLU A 27 6.92 12.01 5.20
CA GLU A 27 5.84 12.99 5.04
C GLU A 27 4.85 12.58 3.94
N CYS A 28 5.36 12.12 2.79
CA CYS A 28 4.55 11.68 1.67
C CYS A 28 5.29 10.59 0.89
N LEU A 29 4.70 9.40 0.80
CA LEU A 29 5.23 8.27 0.04
C LEU A 29 4.30 7.96 -1.12
N THR A 30 4.83 8.00 -2.34
CA THR A 30 4.13 7.47 -3.53
C THR A 30 4.64 6.07 -3.82
N LEU A 31 3.72 5.11 -3.89
CA LEU A 31 4.05 3.72 -4.20
C LEU A 31 4.33 3.55 -5.70
N PRO A 32 5.32 2.75 -6.11
CA PRO A 32 5.57 2.50 -7.53
C PRO A 32 4.39 1.76 -8.18
N SER A 33 4.10 2.07 -9.44
CA SER A 33 3.09 1.35 -10.25
C SER A 33 3.66 0.10 -10.91
N GLU A 34 4.98 -0.02 -11.04
CA GLU A 34 5.66 -1.14 -11.69
C GLU A 34 6.99 -1.51 -11.05
N PHE A 35 7.38 -2.76 -11.23
CA PHE A 35 8.70 -3.28 -10.90
C PHE A 35 9.10 -4.34 -11.93
N LYS A 36 10.31 -4.22 -12.51
CA LYS A 36 10.82 -5.11 -13.56
C LYS A 36 9.85 -5.31 -14.74
N ASN A 37 9.28 -4.22 -15.24
CA ASN A 37 8.30 -4.21 -16.34
C ASN A 37 7.05 -5.07 -16.06
N LYS A 38 6.68 -5.20 -14.78
CA LYS A 38 5.46 -5.87 -14.33
C LYS A 38 4.71 -4.94 -13.38
N PRO A 39 3.37 -4.97 -13.38
CA PRO A 39 2.58 -4.10 -12.53
C PRO A 39 2.75 -4.44 -11.05
N ILE A 40 2.66 -3.42 -10.21
CA ILE A 40 2.39 -3.59 -8.78
C ILE A 40 0.87 -3.68 -8.64
N ILE A 41 0.39 -4.85 -8.22
CA ILE A 41 -1.05 -5.17 -8.20
C ILE A 41 -1.64 -5.17 -6.79
N GLY A 42 -0.82 -5.04 -5.75
CA GLY A 42 -1.34 -5.12 -4.38
C GLY A 42 -0.35 -4.74 -3.30
N ILE A 43 -0.90 -4.59 -2.09
CA ILE A 43 -0.15 -4.37 -0.85
C ILE A 43 -0.26 -5.64 0.01
N GLY A 44 0.89 -6.17 0.38
CA GLY A 44 1.06 -7.37 1.18
C GLY A 44 0.59 -7.21 2.62
N GLU A 45 0.41 -8.33 3.30
CA GLU A 45 0.09 -8.35 4.73
C GLU A 45 1.20 -7.69 5.52
N ASN A 46 0.85 -6.84 6.49
CA ASN A 46 1.79 -6.12 7.34
C ASN A 46 2.82 -5.22 6.62
N ALA A 47 2.63 -4.90 5.33
CA ALA A 47 3.66 -4.23 4.52
C ALA A 47 4.15 -2.88 5.06
N PHE A 48 3.27 -2.15 5.76
CA PHE A 48 3.54 -0.86 6.39
C PHE A 48 3.09 -0.86 7.86
N ILE A 49 3.06 -2.04 8.51
CA ILE A 49 2.67 -2.13 9.91
C ILE A 49 3.64 -1.31 10.77
N PHE A 50 3.13 -0.49 11.69
CA PHE A 50 3.92 0.40 12.55
C PHE A 50 4.80 1.43 11.80
N ASP A 51 4.54 1.70 10.52
CA ASP A 51 5.30 2.72 9.79
C ASP A 51 4.87 4.13 10.22
N ASN A 52 5.81 5.08 10.19
CA ASN A 52 5.59 6.47 10.59
C ASN A 52 5.39 7.41 9.40
N ILE A 53 4.78 6.90 8.32
CA ILE A 53 4.47 7.68 7.11
C ILE A 53 3.13 8.39 7.27
N LYS A 54 3.09 9.71 7.11
CA LYS A 54 1.88 10.52 7.27
C LYS A 54 0.93 10.46 6.08
N LYS A 55 1.45 10.44 4.85
CA LYS A 55 0.65 10.38 3.62
C LYS A 55 1.14 9.29 2.69
N ILE A 56 0.23 8.43 2.24
CA ILE A 56 0.54 7.36 1.30
C ILE A 56 -0.34 7.52 0.05
N ILE A 57 0.31 7.53 -1.12
CA ILE A 57 -0.35 7.60 -2.42
C ILE A 57 -0.16 6.25 -3.10
N LEU A 58 -1.23 5.48 -3.22
CA LEU A 58 -1.24 4.24 -3.99
C LEU A 58 -1.35 4.60 -5.48
N SER A 59 -0.43 4.09 -6.29
CA SER A 59 -0.48 4.27 -7.74
C SER A 59 -1.57 3.43 -8.41
N ASP A 60 -1.98 3.85 -9.60
CA ASP A 60 -2.89 3.09 -10.45
C ASP A 60 -2.38 1.67 -10.71
N GLY A 61 -3.31 0.71 -10.80
CA GLY A 61 -3.02 -0.70 -11.01
C GLY A 61 -3.02 -1.54 -9.73
N ILE A 62 -2.93 -0.90 -8.55
CA ILE A 62 -3.11 -1.59 -7.28
C ILE A 62 -4.59 -1.99 -7.13
N GLU A 63 -4.83 -3.29 -6.96
CA GLU A 63 -6.17 -3.88 -6.94
C GLU A 63 -6.61 -4.32 -5.55
N TYR A 64 -5.66 -4.62 -4.65
CA TYR A 64 -5.98 -5.09 -3.31
C TYR A 64 -5.03 -4.58 -2.23
N ILE A 65 -5.56 -4.46 -1.01
CA ILE A 65 -4.82 -4.21 0.23
C ILE A 65 -5.12 -5.37 1.18
N LYS A 66 -4.08 -6.10 1.62
CA LYS A 66 -4.23 -7.27 2.50
C LYS A 66 -4.35 -6.90 3.99
N GLU A 67 -4.62 -7.92 4.80
CA GLU A 67 -4.86 -7.78 6.24
C GLU A 67 -3.68 -7.07 6.91
N PHE A 68 -4.00 -6.12 7.80
CA PHE A 68 -3.02 -5.33 8.57
C PHE A 68 -1.97 -4.57 7.74
N ALA A 69 -2.17 -4.41 6.42
CA ALA A 69 -1.18 -3.80 5.52
C ALA A 69 -0.66 -2.43 6.01
N PHE A 70 -1.51 -1.62 6.63
CA PHE A 70 -1.18 -0.33 7.21
C PHE A 70 -1.52 -0.25 8.70
N ALA A 71 -1.71 -1.39 9.39
CA ALA A 71 -2.12 -1.36 10.79
C ALA A 71 -1.08 -0.64 11.67
N CYS A 72 -1.55 0.17 12.62
CA CYS A 72 -0.72 1.03 13.47
C CYS A 72 0.22 1.96 12.70
N CYS A 73 -0.04 2.25 11.42
CA CYS A 73 0.68 3.26 10.66
C CYS A 73 0.23 4.66 11.11
N ASP A 74 1.16 5.61 11.23
CA ASP A 74 0.86 7.02 11.56
C ASP A 74 0.19 7.79 10.41
N CYS A 75 -0.33 7.09 9.40
CA CYS A 75 -0.92 7.72 8.22
C CYS A 75 -2.18 8.51 8.59
N GLU A 76 -2.16 9.78 8.18
CA GLU A 76 -3.27 10.72 8.30
C GLU A 76 -4.11 10.78 7.02
N GLU A 77 -3.48 10.49 5.87
CA GLU A 77 -4.11 10.50 4.54
C GLU A 77 -3.61 9.32 3.69
N VAL A 78 -4.54 8.59 3.09
CA VAL A 78 -4.25 7.56 2.09
C VAL A 78 -5.06 7.86 0.83
N VAL A 79 -4.36 8.05 -0.30
CA VAL A 79 -4.98 8.24 -1.61
C VAL A 79 -5.09 6.88 -2.28
N LEU A 80 -6.32 6.39 -2.41
CA LEU A 80 -6.64 5.10 -3.03
C LEU A 80 -6.84 5.28 -4.55
N PRO A 81 -6.37 4.34 -5.39
CA PRO A 81 -6.55 4.40 -6.83
C PRO A 81 -7.93 3.87 -7.20
N ASN A 82 -8.45 4.31 -8.35
CA ASN A 82 -9.74 3.83 -8.87
C ASN A 82 -9.71 2.34 -9.25
N SER A 83 -8.53 1.75 -9.42
CA SER A 83 -8.37 0.31 -9.70
C SER A 83 -8.59 -0.58 -8.48
N LEU A 84 -8.71 -0.02 -7.27
CA LEU A 84 -8.79 -0.79 -6.04
C LEU A 84 -10.13 -1.51 -5.92
N LYS A 85 -10.08 -2.84 -5.79
CA LYS A 85 -11.25 -3.74 -5.75
C LYS A 85 -11.54 -4.25 -4.35
N PHE A 86 -10.51 -4.37 -3.50
CA PHE A 86 -10.64 -5.04 -2.21
C PHE A 86 -9.74 -4.45 -1.13
N ILE A 87 -10.32 -4.25 0.06
CA ILE A 87 -9.59 -3.89 1.27
C ILE A 87 -9.89 -4.96 2.33
N ALA A 88 -8.86 -5.71 2.72
CA ALA A 88 -9.02 -6.74 3.74
C ALA A 88 -9.41 -6.14 5.11
N PRO A 89 -10.06 -6.92 5.99
CA PRO A 89 -10.28 -6.54 7.37
C PRO A 89 -8.99 -6.01 8.02
N PHE A 90 -9.13 -5.01 8.89
CA PHE A 90 -8.03 -4.45 9.67
C PHE A 90 -6.85 -3.86 8.86
N ALA A 91 -6.99 -3.67 7.54
CA ALA A 91 -5.94 -3.10 6.70
C ALA A 91 -5.45 -1.73 7.18
N PHE A 92 -6.31 -0.93 7.81
CA PHE A 92 -6.00 0.38 8.40
C PHE A 92 -6.34 0.43 9.89
N ASP A 93 -6.20 -0.70 10.59
CA ASP A 93 -6.49 -0.76 12.02
C ASP A 93 -5.55 0.14 12.82
N ASN A 94 -6.08 0.88 13.80
CA ASN A 94 -5.32 1.79 14.64
C ASN A 94 -4.46 2.84 13.89
N CYS A 95 -4.92 3.32 12.73
CA CYS A 95 -4.32 4.46 12.02
C CYS A 95 -4.89 5.81 12.48
N ASN A 96 -4.14 6.89 12.25
CA ASN A 96 -4.57 8.27 12.53
C ASN A 96 -5.33 8.91 11.34
N LEU A 97 -6.01 8.09 10.52
CA LEU A 97 -6.66 8.55 9.29
C LEU A 97 -7.73 9.60 9.58
N LYS A 98 -7.56 10.80 9.01
CA LYS A 98 -8.54 11.89 9.14
C LYS A 98 -9.68 11.74 8.15
N LYS A 99 -9.37 11.23 6.95
CA LYS A 99 -10.32 11.02 5.86
C LYS A 99 -9.76 9.99 4.89
N ILE A 100 -10.61 9.08 4.44
CA ILE A 100 -10.32 8.15 3.34
C ILE A 100 -11.47 8.20 2.34
N ASN A 101 -11.15 8.43 1.08
CA ASN A 101 -12.14 8.38 0.00
C ASN A 101 -12.10 6.98 -0.61
N LEU A 102 -13.17 6.21 -0.40
CA LEU A 102 -13.29 4.88 -0.99
C LEU A 102 -13.61 5.00 -2.49
N PRO A 103 -12.86 4.31 -3.36
CA PRO A 103 -13.20 4.18 -4.78
C PRO A 103 -14.56 3.50 -4.96
N GLU A 104 -15.22 3.78 -6.09
CA GLU A 104 -16.48 3.12 -6.42
C GLU A 104 -16.30 1.60 -6.57
N GLY A 105 -17.16 0.82 -5.93
CA GLY A 105 -17.17 -0.64 -6.07
C GLY A 105 -16.12 -1.40 -5.24
N VAL A 106 -15.35 -0.72 -4.39
CA VAL A 106 -14.45 -1.38 -3.43
C VAL A 106 -15.27 -2.20 -2.43
N ARG A 107 -14.79 -3.41 -2.12
CA ARG A 107 -15.40 -4.35 -1.17
C ARG A 107 -14.54 -4.58 0.05
#